data_AF-A0A2V6GJ40-F1
#
_entry.id   AF-A0A2V6GJ40-F1
#
_cell.length_a   1.000
_cell.length_b   1.000
_cell.length_c   1.000
_cell.angle_alpha   90.00
_cell.angle_beta   90.00
_cell.angle_gamma   90.00
#
_symmetry.space_group_name_H-M   'P 1'
#
loop_
_entity.id
_entity.type
_entity.pdbx_description
1 polymer ?
#
loop_
_entity_poly.entity_id
_entity_poly.type
_entity_poly.pdbx_seq_one_letter_code
_entity_poly.pdbx_strand_id
1 'polypeptide(L)' 'RKVEEKDCNALAIKSGGREAILLVDPATDKPVQMDFTKDGKPDFSIRYLSYETDLPFDPSLFEPPPGLKITESK' A
#
# COMPACT_ATOMS: atom_id res chain seq x y z
N ARG A 1 -15.77 -1.91 5.26
CA ARG A 1 -15.11 -1.40 6.51
C ARG A 1 -15.07 0.12 6.44
N LYS A 2 -14.91 0.84 7.56
CA LYS A 2 -14.77 2.30 7.52
C LYS A 2 -13.33 2.75 7.67
N VAL A 3 -12.91 3.69 6.83
CA VAL A 3 -11.63 4.40 6.94
C VAL A 3 -11.96 5.88 6.87
N GLU A 4 -11.63 6.66 7.91
CA GLU A 4 -11.99 8.10 7.99
C GLU A 4 -13.47 8.35 7.66
N GLU A 5 -14.35 7.56 8.27
CA GLU A 5 -15.80 7.65 8.12
C GLU A 5 -16.36 7.25 6.73
N LYS A 6 -15.50 7.03 5.74
CA LYS A 6 -15.88 6.50 4.42
C LYS A 6 -16.01 4.98 4.46
N ASP A 7 -17.08 4.47 3.87
CA ASP A 7 -17.25 3.04 3.65
C ASP A 7 -16.38 2.57 2.48
N CYS A 8 -15.60 1.52 2.72
CA CYS A 8 -14.71 0.90 1.73
C CYS A 8 -15.10 -0.56 1.47
N ASN A 9 -14.96 -0.96 0.20
CA ASN A 9 -14.95 -2.35 -0.22
C ASN A 9 -13.66 -3.01 0.28
N ALA A 10 -13.74 -4.28 0.70
CA ALA A 10 -12.60 -5.02 1.24
C ALA A 10 -12.27 -6.21 0.35
N LEU A 11 -11.02 -6.29 -0.09
CA LEU A 11 -10.46 -7.42 -0.84
C LEU A 11 -9.41 -8.09 0.03
N ALA A 12 -9.65 -9.34 0.43
CA ALA A 12 -8.77 -10.06 1.36
C ALA A 12 -8.03 -11.20 0.65
N ILE A 13 -6.74 -11.35 0.96
CA ILE A 13 -5.92 -12.50 0.61
C ILE A 13 -5.31 -13.09 1.88
N LYS A 14 -5.40 -14.41 2.03
CA LYS A 14 -4.90 -15.14 3.20
C LYS A 14 -3.90 -16.21 2.77
N SER A 15 -2.80 -16.32 3.53
CA SER A 15 -1.78 -17.36 3.36
C SER A 15 -1.25 -17.80 4.72
N GLY A 16 -1.58 -19.04 5.10
CA GLY A 16 -1.29 -19.56 6.44
C GLY A 16 -1.89 -18.68 7.54
N GLY A 17 -1.06 -18.28 8.49
CA GLY A 17 -1.43 -17.36 9.57
C GLY A 17 -1.54 -15.89 9.15
N ARG A 18 -1.15 -15.52 7.92
CA ARG A 18 -1.13 -14.11 7.49
C ARG A 18 -2.32 -13.77 6.62
N GLU A 19 -2.83 -12.55 6.77
CA GLU A 19 -3.88 -11.99 5.92
C GLU A 19 -3.53 -10.55 5.56
N ALA A 20 -3.75 -10.19 4.29
CA ALA A 20 -3.69 -8.82 3.82
C ALA A 20 -5.06 -8.42 3.27
N ILE A 21 -5.55 -7.25 3.68
CA ILE A 21 -6.86 -6.73 3.28
C ILE A 21 -6.65 -5.38 2.63
N LEU A 22 -6.94 -5.29 1.33
CA LEU A 22 -6.99 -4.03 0.60
C LEU A 22 -8.37 -3.40 0.75
N LEU A 23 -8.41 -2.15 1.21
CA LEU A 23 -9.60 -1.33 1.33
C LEU A 23 -9.63 -0.35 0.16
N VAL A 24 -10.71 -0.42 -0.61
CA VAL A 24 -10.91 0.34 -1.85
C VAL A 24 -12.11 1.27 -1.69
N ASP A 25 -11.95 2.52 -2.13
CA ASP A 25 -13.06 3.48 -2.21
C ASP A 25 -14.04 3.03 -3.31
N PRO A 26 -15.31 2.70 -2.97
CA PRO A 26 -16.28 2.20 -3.93
C PRO A 26 -16.70 3.23 -4.98
N ALA A 27 -16.46 4.53 -4.76
CA ALA A 27 -16.83 5.58 -5.71
C ALA A 27 -15.76 5.81 -6.77
N THR A 28 -14.50 5.48 -6.47
CA THR A 28 -13.34 5.80 -7.34
C THR A 28 -12.53 4.58 -7.75
N ASP A 29 -12.82 3.41 -7.16
CA ASP A 29 -12.03 2.18 -7.27
C ASP A 29 -10.55 2.34 -6.87
N LYS A 30 -10.22 3.42 -6.14
CA LYS A 30 -8.85 3.70 -5.70
C LYS A 30 -8.55 3.03 -4.35
N PRO A 31 -7.31 2.57 -4.14
CA PRO A 31 -6.90 2.03 -2.85
C PRO A 31 -6.81 3.13 -1.80
N VAL A 32 -7.27 2.84 -0.59
CA VAL A 32 -7.28 3.79 0.54
C VAL A 32 -6.37 3.30 1.66
N GLN A 33 -6.44 2.02 2.00
CA GLN A 33 -5.65 1.42 3.07
C GLN A 33 -5.41 -0.06 2.81
N MET A 34 -4.30 -0.59 3.30
CA MET A 34 -4.02 -2.01 3.41
C MET A 34 -3.81 -2.37 4.87
N ASP A 35 -4.55 -3.36 5.37
CA ASP A 35 -4.38 -3.92 6.71
C ASP A 35 -3.70 -5.28 6.62
N PHE A 36 -2.70 -5.51 7.46
CA PHE A 36 -2.01 -6.78 7.58
C PHE A 36 -2.24 -7.37 8.96
N THR A 37 -2.59 -8.65 9.00
CA THR A 37 -2.76 -9.41 10.24
C THR A 37 -1.91 -10.67 10.22
N LYS A 38 -1.53 -11.12 11.42
CA LYS A 38 -0.83 -12.38 11.68
C LYS A 38 -1.52 -13.11 12.82
N ASP A 39 -1.95 -14.33 12.55
CA ASP A 39 -2.68 -15.20 13.47
C ASP A 39 -3.91 -14.52 14.07
N GLY A 40 -4.63 -13.75 13.22
CA GLY A 40 -5.81 -12.98 13.58
C GLY A 40 -5.53 -11.70 14.36
N LYS A 41 -4.26 -11.37 14.65
CA LYS A 41 -3.86 -10.14 15.34
C LYS A 41 -3.37 -9.10 14.33
N PRO A 42 -3.71 -7.81 14.47
CA PRO A 42 -3.12 -6.75 13.66
C PRO A 42 -1.59 -6.77 13.74
N ASP A 43 -0.94 -6.66 12.59
CA ASP A 43 0.52 -6.54 12.46
C ASP A 43 0.88 -5.08 12.16
N PHE A 44 0.48 -4.59 10.98
CA PHE A 44 0.61 -3.19 10.59
C PHE A 44 -0.44 -2.80 9.52
N SER A 45 -0.56 -1.51 9.25
CA SER A 45 -1.39 -0.97 8.16
C SER A 45 -0.60 0.06 7.35
N ILE A 46 -0.90 0.14 6.05
CA ILE A 46 -0.37 1.14 5.12
C ILE A 46 -1.55 1.98 4.63
N ARG A 47 -1.45 3.31 4.71
CA ARG A 47 -2.50 4.24 4.28
C ARG A 47 -2.02 5.06 3.09
N TYR A 48 -2.87 5.18 2.07
CA TYR A 48 -2.67 6.11 0.98
C TYR A 48 -3.09 7.50 1.46
N LEU A 49 -2.15 8.44 1.50
CA LEU A 49 -2.45 9.85 1.79
C LEU A 49 -2.88 10.59 0.52
N SER A 50 -2.28 10.23 -0.61
CA SER A 50 -2.68 10.67 -1.95
C SER A 50 -2.55 9.50 -2.94
N TYR A 51 -3.33 9.54 -4.02
CA TYR A 51 -3.25 8.60 -5.12
C TYR A 51 -3.40 9.36 -6.44
N GLU A 52 -2.28 9.52 -7.12
CA GLU A 52 -2.14 10.28 -8.37
C GLU A 52 -1.62 9.35 -9.46
N THR A 53 -2.20 9.46 -10.66
CA THR A 53 -1.83 8.70 -11.85
C THR A 53 -1.44 9.67 -12.96
N ASP A 54 -0.82 9.15 -14.02
CA ASP A 54 -0.53 9.91 -15.24
C ASP A 54 0.42 11.12 -15.01
N LEU A 55 1.21 11.06 -13.95
CA LEU A 55 2.29 12.01 -13.70
C LEU A 55 3.41 11.84 -14.75
N PRO A 56 4.09 12.93 -15.16
CA PRO A 56 5.20 12.83 -16.08
C PRO A 56 6.33 11.98 -15.48
N PHE A 57 6.84 11.02 -16.25
CA PHE A 57 7.96 10.20 -15.83
C PHE A 57 9.27 10.98 -15.99
N ASP A 58 9.95 11.21 -14.88
CA ASP A 58 11.29 11.79 -14.83
C ASP A 58 12.28 10.75 -14.27
N PRO A 59 13.13 10.12 -15.11
CA PRO A 59 14.11 9.14 -14.68
C PRO A 59 15.09 9.68 -13.63
N SER A 60 15.38 10.99 -13.64
CA SER A 60 16.37 11.59 -12.75
C SER A 60 15.96 11.52 -11.27
N LEU A 61 14.65 11.41 -10.99
CA LEU A 61 14.11 11.24 -9.64
C LEU A 61 14.43 9.86 -9.03
N PHE A 62 14.82 8.90 -9.86
CA PHE A 62 15.11 7.53 -9.45
C PHE A 62 16.63 7.25 -9.42
N GLU A 63 17.45 8.24 -9.73
CA GLU A 63 18.89 8.12 -9.60
C GLU A 63 19.31 8.16 -8.12
N PRO A 64 20.28 7.35 -7.70
CA PRO A 64 20.79 7.38 -6.33
C PRO A 64 21.35 8.77 -6.00
N PRO A 65 21.04 9.32 -4.82
CA PRO A 65 21.63 10.59 -4.41
C PRO A 65 23.17 10.47 -4.28
N PRO A 66 23.92 11.56 -4.48
CA PRO A 66 25.37 11.55 -4.34
C PRO A 66 25.82 10.95 -3.00
N GLY A 67 26.76 10.00 -3.05
CA GLY A 67 27.28 9.31 -1.87
C GLY A 67 26.50 8.05 -1.46
N LEU A 68 25.39 7.72 -2.14
CA LEU A 68 24.68 6.46 -1.92
C LEU A 68 25.32 5.33 -2.74
N LYS A 69 25.76 4.26 -2.07
CA LYS A 69 26.31 3.07 -2.69
C LYS A 69 25.22 2.00 -2.81
N ILE A 70 24.86 1.62 -4.02
CA ILE A 70 24.04 0.43 -4.27
C ILE A 70 24.96 -0.80 -4.20
N THR A 71 24.58 -1.78 -3.38
CA THR A 71 25.23 -3.09 -3.33
C THR A 71 24.23 -4.16 -3.70
N GLU A 72 24.52 -4.95 -4.73
CA GLU A 72 23.72 -6.12 -5.05
C GLU A 72 23.98 -7.22 -4.01
N SER A 73 22.90 -7.73 -3.41
CA SER A 73 22.94 -8.95 -2.61
C SER A 73 22.76 -10.17 -3.51
N LYS A 74 23.54 -11.23 -3.28
CA LYS A 74 23.32 -12.54 -3.91
C LYS A 74 22.15 -13.27 -3.27
#